data_AF-A0AAW3A2Y0-F1
#
_entry.id   AF-A0AAW3A2Y0-F1
#
_cell.length_a   1.000
_cell.length_b   1.000
_cell.length_c   1.000
_cell.angle_alpha   90.00
_cell.angle_beta   90.00
_cell.angle_gamma   90.00
#
_symmetry.space_group_name_H-M   'P 1'
#
loop_
_entity.id
_entity.type
_entity.pdbx_description
1 polymer ?
#
loop_
_entity_poly.entity_id
_entity_poly.type
_entity_poly.pdbx_seq_one_letter_code
_entity_poly.pdbx_strand_id
1 'polypeptide(L)'
;MHRFRRLASVHAWVAARCVFQSKEFLAASTDLPTTPDGRNPYDVLEVTVTQNTTLDEVSKQFRSLVVKYHPDKPGGSTNKMAEVNLAYKIVKENHDAVLRRMKEAESTIKASEAYRQHKHARVSRDEELGRSGGLNRRNARATREAAEVTGSRRTRSLKEIETQWAKYKEDTEAAVKSICSRYELAIQQGKFFRKSTTLNEITVRERWLRKSFVKGVWEDVHELRGELLRRGTRSAQQSELAEEMVGFASTTQRKLNENFQRLTQESVQLQSRMFVERAFFIICSLILLVKVWRWFVGFTFNNTLTVKLKRALLSQ
;
A
#
# COMPACT_ATOMS: atom_id res chain seq x y z
N MET A 1 6.46 12.56 -60.76
CA MET A 1 6.40 11.08 -60.82
C MET A 1 5.91 10.55 -59.48
N HIS A 2 4.60 10.45 -59.26
CA HIS A 2 4.00 9.89 -58.05
C HIS A 2 3.59 8.44 -58.31
N ARG A 3 4.25 7.47 -57.67
CA ARG A 3 3.84 6.06 -57.71
C ARG A 3 2.71 5.84 -56.71
N PHE A 4 1.48 5.82 -57.20
CA PHE A 4 0.32 5.29 -56.48
C PHE A 4 0.52 3.79 -56.22
N ARG A 5 0.65 3.42 -54.95
CA ARG A 5 0.62 2.02 -54.51
C ARG A 5 -0.85 1.60 -54.42
N ARG A 6 -1.22 0.60 -55.22
CA ARG A 6 -2.57 0.02 -55.29
C ARG A 6 -3.10 -0.35 -53.89
N LEU A 7 -4.35 0.03 -53.66
CA LEU A 7 -5.20 -0.44 -52.57
C LEU A 7 -5.30 -1.98 -52.62
N ALA A 8 -4.95 -2.65 -51.52
CA ALA A 8 -5.37 -4.02 -51.27
C ALA A 8 -6.73 -3.97 -50.58
N SER A 9 -7.75 -4.53 -51.23
CA SER A 9 -9.08 -4.75 -50.66
C SER A 9 -8.98 -5.72 -49.49
N VAL A 10 -9.05 -5.18 -48.27
CA VAL A 10 -9.15 -6.00 -47.05
C VAL A 10 -10.49 -6.72 -47.11
N HIS A 11 -10.41 -8.04 -47.28
CA HIS A 11 -11.55 -8.94 -47.20
C HIS A 11 -12.23 -8.77 -45.84
N ALA A 12 -13.56 -8.81 -45.88
CA ALA A 12 -14.43 -8.70 -44.72
C ALA A 12 -13.91 -9.54 -43.54
N TRP A 13 -13.47 -8.85 -42.49
CA TRP A 13 -13.18 -9.48 -41.22
C TRP A 13 -14.47 -10.13 -40.73
N VAL A 14 -14.46 -11.45 -40.60
CA VAL A 14 -15.38 -12.16 -39.72
C VAL A 14 -15.22 -11.50 -38.35
N ALA A 15 -16.23 -10.76 -37.92
CA ALA A 15 -16.26 -10.09 -36.63
C ALA A 15 -16.28 -11.15 -35.53
N ALA A 16 -15.10 -11.64 -35.14
CA ALA A 16 -14.93 -12.39 -33.91
C ALA A 16 -15.27 -11.44 -32.77
N ARG A 17 -16.47 -11.58 -32.19
CA ARG A 17 -16.84 -10.89 -30.97
C ARG A 17 -15.94 -11.41 -29.84
N CYS A 18 -14.85 -10.71 -29.55
CA CYS A 18 -14.08 -10.94 -28.35
C CYS A 18 -14.91 -10.47 -27.15
N VAL A 19 -15.42 -11.40 -26.36
CA VAL A 19 -16.07 -11.10 -25.09
C VAL A 19 -14.99 -10.70 -24.09
N PHE A 20 -15.02 -9.47 -23.60
CA PHE A 20 -14.04 -8.98 -22.63
C PHE A 20 -14.64 -9.06 -21.23
N GLN A 21 -14.24 -10.08 -20.47
CA GLN A 21 -14.72 -10.25 -19.10
C GLN A 21 -13.92 -9.37 -18.13
N SER A 22 -14.61 -8.83 -17.12
CA SER A 22 -13.97 -7.98 -16.11
C SER A 22 -13.10 -8.81 -15.14
N LYS A 23 -12.17 -8.17 -14.42
CA LYS A 23 -11.31 -8.88 -13.44
C LYS A 23 -12.15 -9.46 -12.30
N GLU A 24 -13.21 -8.76 -11.92
CA GLU A 24 -14.18 -9.19 -10.91
C GLU A 24 -14.94 -10.43 -11.38
N PHE A 25 -15.32 -10.49 -12.65
CA PHE A 25 -15.95 -11.68 -13.24
C PHE A 25 -15.01 -12.87 -13.23
N LEU A 26 -13.76 -12.71 -13.68
CA LEU A 26 -12.78 -13.80 -13.70
C LEU A 26 -12.51 -14.37 -12.31
N ALA A 27 -12.47 -13.50 -11.29
CA ALA A 27 -12.34 -13.91 -9.90
C ALA A 27 -13.59 -14.62 -9.35
N ALA A 28 -14.78 -14.27 -9.85
CA ALA A 28 -16.04 -14.88 -9.44
C ALA A 28 -16.38 -16.18 -10.20
N SER A 29 -15.83 -16.36 -11.39
CA SER A 29 -16.13 -17.49 -12.29
C SER A 29 -15.21 -18.70 -12.10
N THR A 30 -14.23 -18.65 -11.20
CA THR A 30 -13.29 -19.78 -10.95
C THR A 30 -13.98 -21.06 -10.52
N ASP A 31 -15.10 -20.95 -9.81
CA ASP A 31 -15.85 -22.09 -9.27
C ASP A 31 -17.03 -22.49 -10.17
N LEU A 32 -17.16 -21.88 -11.36
CA LEU A 32 -18.26 -22.16 -12.27
C LEU A 32 -18.03 -23.49 -12.99
N PRO A 33 -19.04 -24.37 -13.12
CA PRO A 33 -18.89 -25.58 -13.92
C PRO A 33 -18.53 -25.21 -15.36
N THR A 34 -17.49 -25.83 -15.91
CA THR A 34 -17.08 -25.62 -17.29
C THR A 34 -17.82 -26.54 -18.25
N THR A 35 -17.88 -26.16 -19.52
CA THR A 35 -18.33 -27.05 -20.59
C THR A 35 -17.37 -28.23 -20.78
N PRO A 36 -17.75 -29.30 -21.50
CA PRO A 36 -16.89 -30.46 -21.77
C PRO A 36 -15.55 -30.09 -22.41
N ASP A 37 -15.52 -29.00 -23.17
CA ASP A 37 -14.32 -28.42 -23.79
C ASP A 37 -13.48 -27.54 -22.84
N GLY A 38 -13.85 -27.47 -21.55
CA GLY A 38 -13.20 -26.62 -20.55
C GLY A 38 -13.48 -25.12 -20.72
N ARG A 39 -14.39 -24.72 -21.61
CA ARG A 39 -14.72 -23.31 -21.87
C ARG A 39 -15.73 -22.76 -20.87
N ASN A 40 -15.58 -21.48 -20.54
CA ASN A 40 -16.51 -20.77 -19.66
C ASN A 40 -17.89 -20.67 -20.34
N PRO A 41 -18.98 -21.08 -19.66
CA PRO A 41 -20.35 -20.99 -20.17
C PRO A 41 -20.76 -19.62 -20.70
N TYR A 42 -20.29 -18.53 -20.09
CA TYR A 42 -20.60 -17.17 -20.55
C TYR A 42 -19.88 -16.78 -21.85
N ASP A 43 -18.70 -17.33 -22.08
CA ASP A 43 -17.94 -17.13 -23.32
C ASP A 43 -18.57 -17.92 -24.47
N VAL A 44 -19.11 -19.12 -24.20
CA VAL A 44 -19.85 -19.94 -25.18
C VAL A 44 -21.18 -19.26 -25.58
N LEU A 45 -21.84 -18.59 -24.64
CA LEU A 45 -23.04 -17.80 -24.92
C LEU A 45 -22.74 -16.43 -25.54
N GLU A 46 -21.47 -16.08 -25.74
CA GLU A 46 -21.02 -14.79 -26.27
C GLU A 46 -21.57 -13.58 -25.46
N VAL A 47 -21.68 -13.70 -24.13
CA VAL A 47 -22.23 -12.67 -23.22
C VAL A 47 -21.13 -12.04 -22.37
N THR A 48 -21.01 -10.71 -22.45
CA THR A 48 -20.22 -9.93 -21.49
C THR A 48 -21.02 -9.75 -20.20
N VAL A 49 -20.50 -10.24 -19.08
CA VAL A 49 -21.21 -10.17 -17.80
C VAL A 49 -20.86 -8.88 -17.08
N THR A 50 -21.89 -8.10 -16.78
CA THR A 50 -21.83 -6.93 -15.90
C THR A 50 -22.74 -7.16 -14.69
N GLN A 51 -22.61 -6.34 -13.66
CA GLN A 51 -23.43 -6.46 -12.45
C GLN A 51 -24.93 -6.28 -12.70
N ASN A 52 -25.29 -5.63 -13.81
CA ASN A 52 -26.68 -5.38 -14.20
C ASN A 52 -27.21 -6.39 -15.22
N THR A 53 -26.36 -7.32 -15.67
CA THR A 53 -26.77 -8.34 -16.64
C THR A 53 -27.84 -9.23 -16.01
N THR A 54 -28.98 -9.35 -16.67
CA THR A 54 -30.10 -10.15 -16.19
C THR A 54 -30.19 -11.49 -16.93
N LEU A 55 -30.86 -12.48 -16.32
CA LEU A 55 -31.14 -13.75 -16.98
C LEU A 55 -31.95 -13.61 -18.28
N ASP A 56 -32.74 -12.55 -18.45
CA ASP A 56 -33.49 -12.33 -19.69
C ASP A 56 -32.57 -11.92 -20.85
N GLU A 57 -31.54 -11.10 -20.58
CA GLU A 57 -30.52 -10.76 -21.58
C GLU A 57 -29.74 -12.00 -22.03
N VAL A 58 -29.35 -12.85 -21.08
CA VAL A 58 -28.72 -14.15 -21.36
C VAL A 58 -29.65 -15.03 -22.19
N SER A 59 -30.94 -15.08 -21.84
CA SER A 59 -31.95 -15.88 -22.55
C SER A 59 -32.21 -15.37 -23.97
N LYS A 60 -32.19 -14.05 -24.18
CA LYS A 60 -32.31 -13.42 -25.51
C LYS A 60 -31.10 -13.78 -26.38
N GLN A 61 -29.89 -13.75 -25.82
CA GLN A 61 -28.69 -14.12 -26.54
C GLN A 61 -28.68 -15.62 -26.86
N PHE A 62 -29.07 -16.48 -25.93
CA PHE A 62 -29.27 -17.92 -26.17
C PHE A 62 -30.23 -18.17 -27.35
N ARG A 63 -31.42 -17.53 -27.37
CA ARG A 63 -32.37 -17.65 -28.49
C ARG A 63 -31.73 -17.27 -29.84
N SER A 64 -30.88 -16.23 -29.86
CA SER A 64 -30.16 -15.82 -31.08
C SER A 64 -29.15 -16.86 -31.56
N LEU A 65 -28.43 -17.52 -30.63
CA LEU A 65 -27.46 -18.56 -30.92
C LEU A 65 -28.13 -19.86 -31.36
N VAL A 66 -29.27 -20.21 -30.78
CA VAL A 66 -30.08 -21.36 -31.20
C VAL A 66 -30.51 -21.18 -32.66
N VAL A 67 -30.99 -20.00 -33.02
CA VAL A 67 -31.39 -19.67 -34.41
C VAL A 67 -30.19 -19.69 -35.38
N LYS A 68 -28.97 -19.46 -34.90
CA LYS A 68 -27.73 -19.47 -35.71
C LYS A 68 -27.17 -20.88 -35.90
N TYR A 69 -27.19 -21.71 -34.87
CA TYR A 69 -26.56 -23.04 -34.88
C TYR A 69 -27.53 -24.21 -35.03
N HIS A 70 -28.82 -23.94 -35.28
CA HIS A 70 -29.84 -24.98 -35.48
C HIS A 70 -29.44 -25.96 -36.59
N PRO A 71 -29.55 -27.30 -36.37
CA PRO A 71 -29.10 -28.30 -37.35
C PRO A 71 -29.79 -28.16 -38.71
N ASP A 72 -31.04 -27.67 -38.74
CA ASP A 72 -31.81 -27.48 -39.97
C ASP A 72 -31.39 -26.25 -40.79
N LYS A 73 -30.45 -25.43 -40.29
CA LYS A 73 -29.95 -24.25 -41.00
C LYS A 73 -28.61 -24.49 -41.69
N PRO A 74 -28.35 -23.82 -42.83
CA PRO A 74 -27.06 -23.92 -43.50
C PRO A 74 -25.95 -23.39 -42.58
N GLY A 75 -25.00 -24.25 -42.22
CA GLY A 75 -23.91 -23.96 -41.27
C GLY A 75 -24.21 -24.32 -39.80
N GLY A 76 -25.37 -24.93 -39.52
CA GLY A 76 -25.73 -25.49 -38.22
C GLY A 76 -24.93 -26.74 -37.87
N SER A 77 -24.79 -27.02 -36.57
CA SER A 77 -24.08 -28.21 -36.09
C SER A 77 -24.73 -28.72 -34.80
N THR A 78 -25.03 -30.02 -34.76
CA THR A 78 -25.57 -30.71 -33.58
C THR A 78 -24.66 -30.55 -32.36
N ASN A 79 -23.35 -30.66 -32.56
CA ASN A 79 -22.36 -30.53 -31.48
C ASN A 79 -22.35 -29.12 -30.88
N LYS A 80 -22.37 -28.08 -31.73
CA LYS A 80 -22.43 -26.68 -31.25
C LYS A 80 -23.75 -26.36 -30.54
N MET A 81 -24.86 -26.91 -31.03
CA MET A 81 -26.16 -26.74 -30.39
C MET A 81 -26.19 -27.40 -28.99
N ALA A 82 -25.65 -28.60 -28.86
CA ALA A 82 -25.54 -29.29 -27.58
C ALA A 82 -24.70 -28.49 -26.57
N GLU A 83 -23.58 -27.91 -27.03
CA GLU A 83 -22.72 -27.06 -26.21
C GLU A 83 -23.43 -25.78 -25.73
N VAL A 84 -24.12 -25.08 -26.64
CA VAL A 84 -24.89 -23.86 -26.31
C VAL A 84 -26.03 -24.15 -25.33
N ASN A 85 -26.73 -25.27 -25.50
CA ASN A 85 -27.79 -25.71 -24.58
C ASN A 85 -27.23 -26.02 -23.17
N LEU A 86 -26.09 -26.71 -23.11
CA LEU A 86 -25.45 -27.02 -21.84
C LEU A 86 -24.94 -25.76 -21.14
N ALA A 87 -24.30 -24.85 -21.88
CA ALA A 87 -23.82 -23.57 -21.36
C ALA A 87 -24.99 -22.75 -20.78
N TYR A 88 -26.12 -22.67 -21.47
CA TYR A 88 -27.32 -21.99 -20.96
C TYR A 88 -27.86 -22.62 -19.68
N LYS A 89 -27.88 -23.96 -19.59
CA LYS A 89 -28.31 -24.66 -18.37
C LYS A 89 -27.42 -24.31 -17.18
N ILE A 90 -26.10 -24.36 -17.36
CA ILE A 90 -25.13 -24.04 -16.31
C ILE A 90 -25.28 -22.58 -15.87
N VAL A 91 -25.42 -21.64 -16.81
CA VAL A 91 -25.60 -20.22 -16.49
C VAL A 91 -26.92 -20.02 -15.73
N LYS A 92 -28.02 -20.60 -16.18
CA LYS A 92 -29.33 -20.45 -15.53
C LYS A 92 -29.31 -20.88 -14.06
N GLU A 93 -28.58 -21.94 -13.73
CA GLU A 93 -28.47 -22.45 -12.35
C GLU A 93 -27.52 -21.62 -11.47
N ASN A 94 -26.50 -20.98 -12.07
CA ASN A 94 -25.40 -20.36 -11.32
C ASN A 94 -25.31 -18.83 -11.45
N HIS A 95 -26.16 -18.20 -12.26
CA HIS A 95 -26.06 -16.77 -12.57
C HIS A 95 -26.12 -15.88 -11.33
N ASP A 96 -27.11 -16.09 -10.46
CA ASP A 96 -27.28 -15.30 -9.23
C ASP A 96 -26.12 -15.52 -8.24
N ALA A 97 -25.51 -16.70 -8.25
CA ALA A 97 -24.32 -16.98 -7.44
C ALA A 97 -23.09 -16.24 -7.98
N VAL A 98 -22.91 -16.20 -9.30
CA VAL A 98 -21.83 -15.45 -9.96
C VAL A 98 -21.97 -13.95 -9.69
N LEU A 99 -23.17 -13.37 -9.84
CA LEU A 99 -23.39 -11.95 -9.58
C LEU A 99 -23.10 -11.55 -8.12
N ARG A 100 -23.50 -12.39 -7.15
CA ARG A 100 -23.16 -12.18 -5.73
C ARG A 100 -21.65 -12.20 -5.50
N ARG A 101 -20.96 -13.22 -6.03
CA ARG A 101 -19.50 -13.34 -5.91
C ARG A 101 -18.75 -12.21 -6.61
N MET A 102 -19.25 -11.72 -7.75
CA MET A 102 -18.68 -10.55 -8.42
C MET A 102 -18.74 -9.31 -7.54
N LYS A 103 -19.84 -9.10 -6.80
CA LYS A 103 -19.98 -7.98 -5.86
C LYS A 103 -19.02 -8.10 -4.68
N GLU A 104 -18.84 -9.30 -4.14
CA GLU A 104 -17.87 -9.56 -3.07
C GLU A 104 -16.43 -9.37 -3.55
N ALA A 105 -16.10 -9.87 -4.75
CA ALA A 105 -14.80 -9.70 -5.39
C ALA A 105 -14.50 -8.22 -5.66
N GLU A 106 -15.47 -7.45 -6.15
CA GLU A 106 -15.32 -6.01 -6.35
C GLU A 106 -14.99 -5.29 -5.04
N SER A 107 -15.71 -5.60 -3.95
CA SER A 107 -15.44 -4.97 -2.64
C SER A 107 -14.03 -5.29 -2.12
N THR A 108 -13.58 -6.53 -2.34
CA THR A 108 -12.25 -7.00 -1.92
C THR A 108 -11.15 -6.36 -2.77
N ILE A 109 -11.34 -6.28 -4.09
CA ILE A 109 -10.41 -5.62 -5.02
C ILE A 109 -10.30 -4.14 -4.69
N LYS A 110 -11.43 -3.43 -4.50
CA LYS A 110 -11.44 -2.01 -4.10
C LYS A 110 -10.73 -1.77 -2.77
N ALA A 111 -10.97 -2.62 -1.76
CA ALA A 111 -10.27 -2.51 -0.48
C ALA A 111 -8.75 -2.71 -0.63
N SER A 112 -8.34 -3.69 -1.44
CA SER A 112 -6.93 -3.96 -1.74
C SER A 112 -6.26 -2.81 -2.50
N GLU A 113 -6.99 -2.17 -3.42
CA GLU A 113 -6.51 -1.05 -4.21
C GLU A 113 -6.39 0.21 -3.35
N ALA A 114 -7.36 0.50 -2.50
CA ALA A 114 -7.30 1.58 -1.52
C ALA A 114 -6.09 1.40 -0.56
N TYR A 115 -5.84 0.18 -0.10
CA TYR A 115 -4.65 -0.12 0.71
C TYR A 115 -3.35 0.14 -0.07
N ARG A 116 -3.26 -0.29 -1.33
CA ARG A 116 -2.09 -0.02 -2.19
C ARG A 116 -1.90 1.47 -2.41
N GLN A 117 -2.97 2.21 -2.72
CA GLN A 117 -2.93 3.66 -2.91
C GLN A 117 -2.43 4.36 -1.63
N HIS A 118 -2.96 3.99 -0.45
CA HIS A 118 -2.51 4.55 0.82
C HIS A 118 -1.04 4.19 1.14
N LYS A 119 -0.60 2.99 0.79
CA LYS A 119 0.81 2.58 0.91
C LYS A 119 1.71 3.43 -0.01
N HIS A 120 1.34 3.60 -1.28
CA HIS A 120 2.07 4.43 -2.23
C HIS A 120 2.10 5.91 -1.82
N ALA A 121 0.98 6.46 -1.36
CA ALA A 121 0.90 7.83 -0.86
C ALA A 121 1.83 8.05 0.35
N ARG A 122 1.89 7.09 1.29
CA ARG A 122 2.86 7.13 2.39
C ARG A 122 4.29 7.12 1.89
N VAL A 123 4.65 6.18 1.01
CA VAL A 123 6.01 6.10 0.44
C VAL A 123 6.38 7.38 -0.29
N SER A 124 5.48 7.94 -1.11
CA SER A 124 5.71 9.20 -1.82
C SER A 124 5.95 10.35 -0.84
N ARG A 125 5.17 10.44 0.25
CA ARG A 125 5.37 11.47 1.28
C ARG A 125 6.70 11.29 2.02
N ASP A 126 7.12 10.06 2.26
CA ASP A 126 8.39 9.78 2.94
C ASP A 126 9.60 10.05 2.04
N GLU A 127 9.47 9.74 0.76
CA GLU A 127 10.44 10.10 -0.27
C GLU A 127 10.50 11.62 -0.43
N GLU A 128 9.34 12.27 -0.39
CA GLU A 128 9.25 13.72 -0.34
C GLU A 128 9.91 14.27 0.92
N LEU A 129 9.72 13.69 2.10
CA LEU A 129 10.36 14.14 3.36
C LEU A 129 11.87 13.91 3.38
N GLY A 130 12.33 12.77 2.87
CA GLY A 130 13.75 12.47 2.67
C GLY A 130 14.41 13.41 1.66
N ARG A 131 13.63 13.90 0.69
CA ARG A 131 14.02 14.94 -0.29
C ARG A 131 13.75 16.38 0.18
N SER A 132 12.82 16.62 1.10
CA SER A 132 12.34 17.95 1.50
C SER A 132 13.20 18.59 2.57
N GLY A 133 14.26 17.92 3.02
CA GLY A 133 15.48 18.60 3.45
C GLY A 133 16.03 19.58 2.39
N GLY A 134 15.53 19.47 1.14
CA GLY A 134 15.65 20.43 0.05
C GLY A 134 14.30 20.70 -0.66
N LEU A 135 13.28 21.15 0.07
CA LEU A 135 12.13 21.88 -0.52
C LEU A 135 12.66 23.07 -1.37
N ASN A 136 13.73 23.69 -0.88
CA ASN A 136 14.51 24.65 -1.64
C ASN A 136 15.23 24.02 -2.83
N ARG A 137 15.77 22.80 -2.75
CA ARG A 137 16.34 22.11 -3.92
C ARG A 137 15.30 21.83 -5.01
N ARG A 138 14.06 21.41 -4.69
CA ARG A 138 13.04 21.18 -5.73
C ARG A 138 12.65 22.49 -6.41
N ASN A 139 12.42 23.54 -5.64
CA ASN A 139 12.07 24.85 -6.18
C ASN A 139 13.25 25.53 -6.88
N ALA A 140 14.47 25.46 -6.32
CA ALA A 140 15.70 26.01 -6.89
C ALA A 140 16.17 25.22 -8.12
N ARG A 141 16.01 23.89 -8.14
CA ARG A 141 16.31 23.05 -9.30
C ARG A 141 15.25 23.23 -10.38
N ALA A 142 13.95 23.23 -10.04
CA ALA A 142 12.90 23.51 -11.02
C ALA A 142 13.01 24.92 -11.59
N THR A 143 13.34 25.93 -10.78
CA THR A 143 13.62 27.29 -11.29
C THR A 143 14.91 27.34 -12.10
N ARG A 144 15.96 26.58 -11.76
CA ARG A 144 17.18 26.49 -12.57
C ARG A 144 16.96 25.75 -13.89
N GLU A 145 16.21 24.66 -13.89
CA GLU A 145 15.83 23.91 -15.09
C GLU A 145 14.93 24.78 -15.99
N ALA A 146 13.98 25.51 -15.41
CA ALA A 146 13.19 26.50 -16.14
C ALA A 146 14.04 27.68 -16.68
N ALA A 147 15.05 28.13 -15.92
CA ALA A 147 15.98 29.18 -16.32
C ALA A 147 17.00 28.71 -17.39
N GLU A 148 17.39 27.43 -17.37
CA GLU A 148 18.22 26.79 -18.40
C GLU A 148 17.46 26.64 -19.72
N VAL A 149 16.19 26.22 -19.66
CA VAL A 149 15.30 26.15 -20.84
C VAL A 149 15.06 27.52 -21.46
N THR A 150 15.10 28.59 -20.66
CA THR A 150 14.95 29.98 -21.12
C THR A 150 16.27 30.71 -21.38
N GLY A 151 17.42 30.03 -21.24
CA GLY A 151 18.76 30.61 -21.49
C GLY A 151 19.19 31.72 -20.53
N SER A 152 18.42 32.00 -19.48
CA SER A 152 18.64 33.10 -18.54
C SER A 152 19.22 32.58 -17.23
N ARG A 153 20.44 32.06 -17.26
CA ARG A 153 21.18 31.72 -16.02
C ARG A 153 21.66 33.01 -15.34
N ARG A 154 20.73 33.75 -14.73
CA ARG A 154 21.04 34.98 -13.99
C ARG A 154 21.58 34.62 -12.61
N THR A 155 22.73 35.19 -12.23
CA THR A 155 23.20 35.16 -10.84
C THR A 155 22.20 35.94 -9.98
N ARG A 156 21.64 35.31 -8.94
CA ARG A 156 20.64 35.94 -8.05
C ARG A 156 21.16 37.27 -7.50
N SER A 157 20.32 38.23 -7.13
CA SER A 157 20.80 39.40 -6.37
C SER A 157 21.20 39.02 -4.93
N LEU A 158 21.90 39.90 -4.19
CA LEU A 158 22.24 39.63 -2.77
C LEU A 158 20.95 39.54 -1.93
N LYS A 159 20.04 40.50 -2.15
CA LYS A 159 18.72 40.55 -1.52
C LYS A 159 17.87 39.30 -1.82
N GLU A 160 17.96 38.76 -3.03
CA GLU A 160 17.32 37.47 -3.36
C GLU A 160 17.89 36.31 -2.55
N ILE A 161 19.21 36.26 -2.32
CA ILE A 161 19.81 35.22 -1.47
C ILE A 161 19.35 35.37 -0.02
N GLU A 162 19.31 36.58 0.53
CA GLU A 162 18.87 36.84 1.90
C GLU A 162 17.40 36.45 2.12
N THR A 163 16.52 36.83 1.19
CA THR A 163 15.10 36.44 1.24
C THR A 163 14.91 34.93 1.10
N GLN A 164 15.66 34.28 0.20
CA GLN A 164 15.65 32.84 0.05
C GLN A 164 16.17 32.13 1.31
N TRP A 165 17.20 32.68 1.95
CA TRP A 165 17.75 32.17 3.20
C TRP A 165 16.77 32.29 4.36
N ALA A 166 16.08 33.43 4.48
CA ALA A 166 15.05 33.62 5.50
C ALA A 166 13.92 32.58 5.36
N LYS A 167 13.41 32.41 4.13
CA LYS A 167 12.40 31.38 3.83
C LYS A 167 12.91 29.97 4.10
N TYR A 168 14.17 29.69 3.75
CA TYR A 168 14.77 28.38 4.01
C TYR A 168 14.79 28.02 5.48
N LYS A 169 15.15 28.97 6.36
CA LYS A 169 15.18 28.76 7.80
C LYS A 169 13.80 28.36 8.31
N GLU A 170 12.77 29.10 7.94
CA GLU A 170 11.38 28.83 8.32
C GLU A 170 10.91 27.44 7.84
N ASP A 171 11.13 27.14 6.55
CA ASP A 171 10.76 25.84 5.96
C ASP A 171 11.50 24.67 6.64
N THR A 172 12.78 24.86 6.97
CA THR A 172 13.61 23.85 7.65
C THR A 172 13.13 23.60 9.07
N GLU A 173 12.79 24.65 9.82
CA GLU A 173 12.26 24.54 11.19
C GLU A 173 10.90 23.84 11.20
N ALA A 174 10.01 24.19 10.25
CA ALA A 174 8.73 23.52 10.08
C ALA A 174 8.89 22.03 9.74
N ALA A 175 9.85 21.70 8.87
CA ALA A 175 10.17 20.32 8.52
C ALA A 175 10.71 19.53 9.72
N VAL A 176 11.62 20.12 10.51
CA VAL A 176 12.14 19.51 11.75
C VAL A 176 10.99 19.20 12.72
N LYS A 177 10.09 20.16 12.95
CA LYS A 177 8.92 19.96 13.82
C LYS A 177 8.03 18.83 13.30
N SER A 178 7.76 18.80 12.00
CA SER A 178 6.97 17.74 11.36
C SER A 178 7.61 16.36 11.49
N ILE A 179 8.94 16.24 11.31
CA ILE A 179 9.66 14.98 11.51
C ILE A 179 9.51 14.50 12.96
N CYS A 180 9.75 15.37 13.95
CA CYS A 180 9.62 15.02 15.36
C CYS A 180 8.20 14.59 15.73
N SER A 181 7.17 15.36 15.34
CA SER A 181 5.77 15.03 15.64
C SER A 181 5.32 13.73 15.01
N ARG A 182 5.80 13.41 13.79
CA ARG A 182 5.50 12.12 13.15
C ARG A 182 6.13 10.95 13.89
N TYR A 183 7.37 11.09 14.34
CA TYR A 183 8.04 10.04 15.12
C TYR A 183 7.34 9.82 16.46
N GLU A 184 6.97 10.89 17.16
CA GLU A 184 6.19 10.81 18.40
C GLU A 184 4.86 10.09 18.20
N LEU A 185 4.09 10.45 17.17
CA LEU A 185 2.82 9.80 16.85
C LEU A 185 3.01 8.31 16.50
N ALA A 186 4.09 7.96 15.80
CA ALA A 186 4.43 6.59 15.49
C ALA A 186 4.76 5.77 16.75
N ILE A 187 5.46 6.36 17.73
CA ILE A 187 5.71 5.76 19.04
C ILE A 187 4.38 5.55 19.79
N GLN A 188 3.50 6.55 19.82
CA GLN A 188 2.18 6.45 20.46
C GLN A 188 1.32 5.34 19.83
N GLN A 189 1.32 5.21 18.50
CA GLN A 189 0.65 4.12 17.80
C GLN A 189 1.26 2.76 18.15
N GLY A 190 2.59 2.66 18.20
CA GLY A 190 3.29 1.43 18.60
C GLY A 190 2.94 0.99 20.02
N LYS A 191 2.78 1.96 20.94
CA LYS A 191 2.27 1.73 22.30
C LYS A 191 0.83 1.21 22.29
N PHE A 192 -0.05 1.83 21.50
CA PHE A 192 -1.46 1.44 21.40
C PHE A 192 -1.62 0.00 20.88
N PHE A 193 -0.93 -0.36 19.80
CA PHE A 193 -1.03 -1.69 19.21
C PHE A 193 -0.23 -2.77 19.95
N ARG A 194 0.59 -2.39 20.95
CA ARG A 194 1.49 -3.29 21.69
C ARG A 194 2.37 -4.18 20.80
N LYS A 195 2.80 -3.70 19.62
CA LYS A 195 3.61 -4.48 18.66
C LYS A 195 5.05 -3.97 18.63
N SER A 196 5.98 -4.76 19.18
CA SER A 196 7.41 -4.40 19.24
C SER A 196 8.09 -4.37 17.88
N THR A 197 7.67 -5.21 16.93
CA THR A 197 8.20 -5.25 15.56
C THR A 197 7.93 -3.96 14.80
N THR A 198 6.71 -3.41 14.93
CA THR A 198 6.32 -2.13 14.33
C THR A 198 7.19 -0.98 14.86
N LEU A 199 7.51 -0.96 16.16
CA LEU A 199 8.38 0.08 16.75
C LEU A 199 9.81 0.00 16.22
N ASN A 200 10.37 -1.20 16.00
CA ASN A 200 11.72 -1.33 15.45
C ASN A 200 11.82 -0.80 14.01
N GLU A 201 10.83 -1.15 13.17
CA GLU A 201 10.75 -0.65 11.79
C GLU A 201 10.64 0.88 11.75
N ILE A 202 9.81 1.46 12.64
CA ILE A 202 9.67 2.92 12.78
C ILE A 202 11.01 3.55 13.16
N THR A 203 11.71 3.04 14.17
CA THR A 203 12.99 3.61 14.64
C THR A 203 14.07 3.58 13.54
N VAL A 204 14.20 2.46 12.82
CA VAL A 204 15.17 2.34 11.72
C VAL A 204 14.87 3.35 10.61
N ARG A 205 13.59 3.44 10.24
CA ARG A 205 13.10 4.36 9.21
C ARG A 205 13.31 5.83 9.58
N GLU A 206 12.94 6.22 10.79
CA GLU A 206 13.10 7.60 11.27
C GLU A 206 14.60 7.96 11.39
N ARG A 207 15.46 7.01 11.79
CA ARG A 207 16.93 7.20 11.77
C ARG A 207 17.45 7.50 10.36
N TRP A 208 16.94 6.80 9.35
CA TRP A 208 17.31 7.04 7.95
C TRP A 208 16.81 8.41 7.46
N LEU A 209 15.55 8.75 7.73
CA LEU A 209 14.96 10.05 7.35
C LEU A 209 15.76 11.21 7.94
N ARG A 210 16.11 11.13 9.23
CA ARG A 210 16.99 12.11 9.89
C ARG A 210 18.33 12.27 9.17
N LYS A 211 18.99 11.15 8.84
CA LYS A 211 20.30 11.19 8.16
C LYS A 211 20.18 11.83 6.78
N SER A 212 19.15 11.49 6.01
CA SER A 212 18.88 12.06 4.69
C SER A 212 18.58 13.57 4.80
N PHE A 213 17.73 13.96 5.74
CA PHE A 213 17.36 15.35 5.98
C PHE A 213 18.56 16.21 6.34
N VAL A 214 19.36 15.79 7.33
CA VAL A 214 20.58 16.52 7.75
C VAL A 214 21.56 16.67 6.59
N LYS A 215 21.73 15.61 5.79
CA LYS A 215 22.57 15.68 4.59
C LYS A 215 22.05 16.73 3.60
N GLY A 216 20.74 16.75 3.34
CA GLY A 216 20.11 17.75 2.50
C GLY A 216 20.32 19.17 3.02
N VAL A 217 20.18 19.38 4.33
CA VAL A 217 20.39 20.69 4.95
C VAL A 217 21.81 21.21 4.73
N TRP A 218 22.82 20.35 4.92
CA TRP A 218 24.21 20.71 4.69
C TRP A 218 24.53 20.99 3.22
N GLU A 219 23.97 20.19 2.30
CA GLU A 219 24.14 20.43 0.85
C GLU A 219 23.57 21.80 0.46
N ASP A 220 22.36 22.13 0.89
CA ASP A 220 21.69 23.40 0.58
C ASP A 220 22.43 24.60 1.18
N VAL A 221 22.90 24.50 2.43
CA VAL A 221 23.70 25.54 3.08
C VAL A 221 25.03 25.75 2.35
N HIS A 222 25.73 24.69 1.97
CA HIS A 222 26.98 24.80 1.23
C HIS A 222 26.77 25.42 -0.15
N GLU A 223 25.66 25.12 -0.80
CA GLU A 223 25.31 25.70 -2.09
C GLU A 223 25.03 27.20 -1.99
N LEU A 224 24.16 27.63 -1.06
CA LEU A 224 23.86 29.05 -0.83
C LEU A 224 25.11 29.84 -0.43
N ARG A 225 25.92 29.27 0.48
CA ARG A 225 27.21 29.84 0.87
C ARG A 225 28.18 29.94 -0.32
N GLY A 226 28.23 28.91 -1.17
CA GLY A 226 29.07 28.91 -2.36
C GLY A 226 28.66 29.98 -3.38
N GLU A 227 27.36 30.19 -3.58
CA GLU A 227 26.82 31.26 -4.43
C GLU A 227 27.12 32.66 -3.88
N LEU A 228 27.07 32.82 -2.56
CA LEU A 228 27.39 34.08 -1.88
C LEU A 228 28.87 34.43 -2.02
N LEU A 229 29.76 33.47 -1.77
CA LEU A 229 31.22 33.69 -1.74
C LEU A 229 31.87 33.83 -3.13
N ARG A 230 31.21 33.37 -4.21
CA ARG A 230 31.72 33.52 -5.59
C ARG A 230 31.66 34.95 -6.14
N ARG A 231 31.04 35.91 -5.44
CA ARG A 231 30.74 37.27 -5.95
C ARG A 231 31.89 38.30 -5.86
N GLY A 232 33.13 37.86 -5.69
CA GLY A 232 34.32 38.66 -6.02
C GLY A 232 34.71 39.78 -5.03
N THR A 233 33.85 40.23 -4.12
CA THR A 233 34.22 41.16 -3.04
C THR A 233 33.63 40.71 -1.71
N ARG A 234 34.46 40.18 -0.81
CA ARG A 234 34.07 39.77 0.55
C ARG A 234 33.67 41.00 1.37
N SER A 235 32.39 41.35 1.38
CA SER A 235 31.90 42.32 2.38
C SER A 235 31.80 41.63 3.74
N ALA A 236 32.00 42.38 4.83
CA ALA A 236 31.88 41.84 6.19
C ALA A 236 30.49 41.18 6.42
N GLN A 237 29.43 41.81 5.89
CA GLN A 237 28.05 41.32 5.96
C GLN A 237 27.86 39.97 5.25
N GLN A 238 28.53 39.74 4.10
CA GLN A 238 28.47 38.45 3.41
C GLN A 238 29.20 37.34 4.17
N SER A 239 30.31 37.68 4.84
CA SER A 239 31.04 36.72 5.67
C SER A 239 30.22 36.33 6.90
N GLU A 240 29.57 37.30 7.54
CA GLU A 240 28.69 37.08 8.70
C GLU A 240 27.50 36.19 8.32
N LEU A 241 26.83 36.48 7.21
CA LEU A 241 25.73 35.65 6.71
C LEU A 241 26.19 34.22 6.37
N ALA A 242 27.38 34.06 5.79
CA ALA A 242 27.93 32.74 5.49
C ALA A 242 28.21 31.91 6.77
N GLU A 243 28.70 32.55 7.83
CA GLU A 243 28.90 31.91 9.14
C GLU A 243 27.55 31.59 9.82
N GLU A 244 26.56 32.49 9.72
CA GLU A 244 25.19 32.24 10.20
C GLU A 244 24.60 30.99 9.55
N MET A 245 24.79 30.80 8.24
CA MET A 245 24.30 29.63 7.51
C MET A 245 24.86 28.31 8.04
N VAL A 246 26.18 28.27 8.30
CA VAL A 246 26.86 27.09 8.86
C VAL A 246 26.45 26.85 10.32
N GLY A 247 26.31 27.93 11.09
CA GLY A 247 25.82 27.88 12.46
C GLY A 247 24.38 27.33 12.53
N PHE A 248 23.51 27.74 11.62
CA PHE A 248 22.14 27.23 11.51
C PHE A 248 22.10 25.74 11.17
N ALA A 249 22.90 25.27 10.20
CA ALA A 249 22.96 23.83 9.87
C ALA A 249 23.43 23.00 11.08
N SER A 250 24.48 23.47 11.76
CA SER A 250 25.07 22.79 12.92
C SER A 250 24.09 22.73 14.09
N THR A 251 23.42 23.84 14.40
CA THR A 251 22.41 23.91 15.47
C THR A 251 21.17 23.07 15.13
N THR A 252 20.72 23.08 13.89
CA THR A 252 19.60 22.25 13.40
C THR A 252 19.93 20.77 13.52
N GLN A 253 21.12 20.35 13.07
CA GLN A 253 21.59 18.97 13.23
C GLN A 253 21.63 18.57 14.70
N ARG A 254 22.17 19.41 15.58
CA ARG A 254 22.27 19.13 17.03
C ARG A 254 20.88 18.97 17.65
N LYS A 255 19.99 19.95 17.47
CA LYS A 255 18.61 19.91 17.99
C LYS A 255 17.86 18.67 17.51
N LEU A 256 17.97 18.35 16.22
CA LEU A 256 17.34 17.17 15.65
C LEU A 256 17.93 15.88 16.24
N ASN A 257 19.25 15.81 16.45
CA ASN A 257 19.89 14.65 17.05
C ASN A 257 19.45 14.44 18.51
N GLU A 258 19.39 15.50 19.32
CA GLU A 258 18.93 15.47 20.72
C GLU A 258 17.46 15.01 20.81
N ASN A 259 16.57 15.58 19.99
CA ASN A 259 15.16 15.17 19.94
C ASN A 259 15.00 13.69 19.55
N PHE A 260 15.76 13.23 18.56
CA PHE A 260 15.73 11.83 18.13
C PHE A 260 16.27 10.87 19.18
N GLN A 261 17.34 11.25 19.88
CA GLN A 261 17.87 10.45 20.99
C GLN A 261 16.81 10.29 22.09
N ARG A 262 16.16 11.39 22.46
CA ARG A 262 15.06 11.38 23.44
C ARG A 262 13.91 10.46 23.03
N LEU A 263 13.39 10.63 21.81
CA LEU A 263 12.28 9.82 21.29
C LEU A 263 12.65 8.32 21.17
N THR A 264 13.90 8.03 20.77
CA THR A 264 14.39 6.66 20.69
C THR A 264 14.51 6.02 22.07
N GLN A 265 15.00 6.77 23.06
CA GLN A 265 15.07 6.30 24.44
C GLN A 265 13.67 6.00 24.99
N GLU A 266 12.69 6.86 24.72
CA GLU A 266 11.28 6.63 25.09
C GLU A 266 10.71 5.38 24.42
N SER A 267 10.97 5.20 23.12
CA SER A 267 10.57 4.00 22.39
C SER A 267 11.16 2.71 23.00
N VAL A 268 12.45 2.72 23.37
CA VAL A 268 13.12 1.57 23.99
C VAL A 268 12.56 1.28 25.38
N GLN A 269 12.30 2.31 26.18
CA GLN A 269 11.67 2.16 27.49
C GLN A 269 10.24 1.59 27.39
N LEU A 270 9.49 1.98 26.37
CA LEU A 270 8.17 1.41 26.09
C LEU A 270 8.27 -0.07 25.68
N GLN A 271 9.23 -0.41 24.83
CA GLN A 271 9.47 -1.81 24.43
C GLN A 271 9.85 -2.68 25.62
N SER A 272 10.74 -2.22 26.51
CA SER A 272 11.14 -2.98 27.69
C SER A 272 9.98 -3.18 28.66
N ARG A 273 9.17 -2.14 28.91
CA ARG A 273 7.95 -2.25 29.73
C ARG A 273 6.97 -3.28 29.18
N MET A 274 6.68 -3.24 27.87
CA MET A 274 5.79 -4.22 27.23
C MET A 274 6.35 -5.64 27.30
N PHE A 275 7.67 -5.81 27.19
CA PHE A 275 8.31 -7.12 27.33
C PHE A 275 8.16 -7.66 28.75
N VAL A 276 8.41 -6.82 29.76
CA VAL A 276 8.26 -7.20 31.18
C VAL A 276 6.81 -7.55 31.50
N GLU A 277 5.83 -6.76 31.02
CA GLU A 277 4.39 -7.07 31.20
C GLU A 277 4.03 -8.43 30.58
N ARG A 278 4.52 -8.74 29.37
CA ARG A 278 4.28 -10.03 28.72
C ARG A 278 4.94 -11.18 29.49
N ALA A 279 6.19 -11.02 29.92
CA ALA A 279 6.90 -12.02 30.71
C ALA A 279 6.18 -12.29 32.04
N PHE A 280 5.75 -11.23 32.73
CA PHE A 280 4.96 -11.33 33.95
C PHE A 280 3.65 -12.09 33.71
N PHE A 281 2.90 -11.75 32.66
CA PHE A 281 1.65 -12.44 32.34
C PHE A 281 1.85 -13.93 32.03
N ILE A 282 2.93 -14.29 31.32
CA ILE A 282 3.29 -15.68 31.04
C ILE A 282 3.61 -16.42 32.35
N ILE A 283 4.43 -15.82 33.23
CA ILE A 283 4.79 -16.41 34.52
C ILE A 283 3.53 -16.62 35.38
N CYS A 284 2.66 -15.61 35.50
CA CYS A 284 1.39 -15.74 36.22
C CYS A 284 0.50 -16.84 35.63
N SER A 285 0.41 -16.91 34.30
CA SER A 285 -0.37 -17.95 33.61
C SER A 285 0.17 -19.35 33.87
N LEU A 286 1.50 -19.53 33.88
CA LEU A 286 2.13 -20.81 34.23
C LEU A 286 1.86 -21.19 35.69
N ILE A 287 1.97 -20.25 36.63
CA ILE A 287 1.66 -20.49 38.05
C ILE A 287 0.20 -20.91 38.22
N LEU A 288 -0.73 -20.22 37.56
CA LEU A 288 -2.15 -20.57 37.57
C LEU A 288 -2.37 -21.95 36.95
N LEU A 289 -1.74 -22.26 35.82
CA LEU A 289 -1.85 -23.56 35.16
C LEU A 289 -1.35 -24.68 36.08
N VAL A 290 -0.21 -24.51 36.76
CA VAL A 290 0.30 -25.47 37.74
C VAL A 290 -0.66 -25.64 38.92
N LYS A 291 -1.23 -24.55 39.45
CA LYS A 291 -2.22 -24.64 40.54
C LYS A 291 -3.50 -25.34 40.11
N VAL A 292 -4.03 -25.01 38.94
CA VAL A 292 -5.22 -25.65 38.35
C VAL A 292 -4.95 -27.11 38.07
N TRP A 293 -3.77 -27.45 37.53
CA TRP A 293 -3.37 -28.83 37.29
C TRP A 293 -3.25 -29.62 38.60
N ARG A 294 -2.61 -29.05 39.63
CA ARG A 294 -2.51 -29.67 40.96
C ARG A 294 -3.88 -29.87 41.59
N TRP A 295 -4.77 -28.89 41.49
CA TRP A 295 -6.16 -29.02 41.95
C TRP A 295 -6.92 -30.09 41.18
N PHE A 296 -6.79 -30.12 39.85
CA PHE A 296 -7.44 -31.11 38.98
C PHE A 296 -6.97 -32.53 39.30
N VAL A 297 -5.65 -32.77 39.37
CA VAL A 297 -5.08 -34.06 39.78
C VAL A 297 -5.54 -34.43 41.19
N GLY A 298 -5.51 -33.50 42.14
CA GLY A 298 -6.01 -33.73 43.49
C GLY A 298 -7.49 -34.13 43.50
N PHE A 299 -8.34 -33.45 42.73
CA PHE A 299 -9.77 -33.72 42.63
C PHE A 299 -10.05 -35.07 41.96
N THR A 300 -9.41 -35.38 40.83
CA THR A 300 -9.65 -36.64 40.11
C THR A 300 -9.14 -37.84 40.89
N PHE A 301 -7.96 -37.78 41.50
CA PHE A 301 -7.39 -38.91 42.23
C PHE A 301 -7.99 -39.08 43.62
N ASN A 302 -8.26 -38.00 44.38
CA ASN A 302 -8.85 -38.13 45.71
C ASN A 302 -10.31 -38.56 45.67
N ASN A 303 -11.12 -38.10 44.69
CA ASN A 303 -12.49 -38.60 44.55
C ASN A 303 -12.52 -40.06 44.10
N THR A 304 -11.60 -40.49 43.22
CA THR A 304 -11.57 -41.89 42.78
C THR A 304 -11.15 -42.83 43.91
N LEU A 305 -10.19 -42.44 44.74
CA LEU A 305 -9.76 -43.22 45.90
C LEU A 305 -10.83 -43.25 46.99
N THR A 306 -11.47 -42.13 47.31
CA THR A 306 -12.54 -42.09 48.31
C THR A 306 -13.79 -42.85 47.88
N VAL A 307 -14.16 -42.82 46.60
CA VAL A 307 -15.28 -43.63 46.06
C VAL A 307 -14.95 -45.11 46.10
N LYS A 308 -13.74 -45.53 45.70
CA LYS A 308 -13.32 -46.95 45.78
C LYS A 308 -13.22 -47.45 47.22
N LEU A 309 -12.71 -46.62 48.13
CA LEU A 309 -12.52 -46.98 49.53
C LEU A 309 -13.85 -47.04 50.30
N LYS A 310 -14.80 -46.12 50.05
CA LYS A 310 -16.19 -46.25 50.56
C LYS A 310 -16.90 -47.49 50.03
N ARG A 311 -16.70 -47.83 48.75
CA ARG A 311 -17.33 -49.03 48.16
C ARG A 311 -16.78 -50.33 48.76
N ALA A 312 -15.50 -50.36 49.10
CA ALA A 312 -14.86 -51.50 49.78
C ALA A 312 -15.28 -51.63 51.26
N LEU A 313 -15.50 -50.50 51.96
CA LEU A 313 -15.96 -50.49 53.36
C LEU A 313 -17.44 -50.85 53.54
N LEU A 314 -18.27 -50.62 52.52
CA LEU A 314 -19.69 -50.99 52.52
C LEU A 314 -19.96 -52.41 51.96
N SER A 315 -18.91 -53.12 51.51
CA SER A 315 -19.01 -54.51 51.02
C SER A 315 -18.43 -55.55 52.00
N GLN A 316 -18.13 -55.15 53.24
CA GLN A 316 -17.86 -56.03 54.38
C GLN A 316 -19.06 -56.04 55.31
#